data_AF-A0A652JTL4-F1
#
_entry.id   AF-A0A652JTL4-F1
#
_cell.length_a   1.000
_cell.length_b   1.000
_cell.length_c   1.000
_cell.angle_alpha   90.00
_cell.angle_beta   90.00
_cell.angle_gamma   90.00
#
_symmetry.space_group_name_H-M   'P 1'
#
loop_
_entity.id
_entity.type
_entity.pdbx_description
1 polymer ?
#
loop_
_entity_poly.entity_id
_entity_poly.type
_entity_poly.pdbx_seq_one_letter_code
_entity_poly.pdbx_strand_id
1 'polypeptide(L)' 'MDTKPWRERVRLEDELLEQLQAQVSQAAKRRAAALVEGVTELGSVYKVAQELNKSWTAIDNAIKKNGSAPSDPITTP' A
#
# COMPACT_ATOMS: atom_id res chain seq x y z
N MET A 1 13.06 30.59 -23.79
CA MET A 1 12.44 29.54 -22.96
C MET A 1 12.03 28.42 -23.91
N ASP A 2 12.92 27.48 -24.18
CA ASP A 2 12.57 26.29 -24.95
C ASP A 2 11.79 25.36 -24.04
N THR A 3 10.47 25.52 -24.09
CA THR A 3 9.55 24.62 -23.43
C THR A 3 9.73 23.28 -24.13
N LYS A 4 10.19 22.26 -23.40
CA LYS A 4 10.30 20.89 -23.92
C LYS A 4 9.05 20.54 -24.73
N PRO A 5 9.18 19.91 -25.91
CA PRO A 5 8.04 19.48 -26.70
C PRO A 5 7.05 18.73 -25.81
N TRP A 6 5.74 18.95 -25.99
CA TRP A 6 4.73 18.36 -25.11
C TRP A 6 4.85 16.83 -25.00
N ARG A 7 5.31 16.16 -26.06
CA ARG A 7 5.57 14.71 -26.10
C ARG A 7 6.66 14.30 -25.11
N GLU A 8 7.70 15.09 -24.97
CA GLU A 8 8.77 14.82 -24.01
C GLU A 8 8.27 15.06 -22.58
N ARG A 9 7.47 16.11 -22.35
CA ARG A 9 6.86 16.36 -21.04
C ARG A 9 5.95 15.20 -20.62
N VAL A 10 5.09 14.71 -21.51
CA VAL A 10 4.23 13.54 -21.23
C VAL A 10 5.08 12.31 -20.88
N ARG A 11 6.11 12.00 -21.66
CA ARG A 11 6.99 10.85 -21.37
C ARG A 11 7.63 10.93 -19.98
N LEU A 12 8.08 12.11 -19.58
CA LEU A 12 8.70 12.31 -18.27
C LEU A 12 7.69 12.13 -17.12
N GLU A 13 6.46 12.60 -17.30
CA GLU A 13 5.40 12.38 -16.31
C GLU A 13 4.99 10.91 -16.23
N ASP A 14 4.91 10.21 -17.36
CA ASP A 14 4.62 8.76 -17.38
C ASP A 14 5.70 7.98 -16.62
N GLU A 15 6.97 8.29 -16.85
CA GLU A 15 8.09 7.68 -16.13
C GLU A 15 8.04 7.95 -14.62
N LEU A 16 7.65 9.17 -14.22
CA LEU A 16 7.46 9.53 -12.81
C LEU A 16 6.28 8.76 -12.20
N LEU A 17 5.15 8.66 -12.91
CA LEU A 17 3.98 7.93 -12.46
C LEU A 17 4.28 6.44 -12.27
N GLU A 18 5.07 5.83 -13.15
CA GLU A 18 5.53 4.44 -12.97
C GLU A 18 6.34 4.26 -11.70
N GLN A 19 7.29 5.16 -11.42
CA GLN A 19 8.09 5.14 -10.19
C GLN A 19 7.24 5.33 -8.94
N LEU A 20 6.29 6.29 -8.97
CA LEU A 20 5.38 6.54 -7.86
C LEU A 20 4.44 5.35 -7.65
N GLN A 21 3.97 4.72 -8.72
CA GLN A 21 3.11 3.54 -8.63
C GLN A 21 3.83 2.38 -7.94
N ALA A 22 5.12 2.17 -8.22
CA ALA A 22 5.93 1.19 -7.52
C ALA A 22 6.04 1.49 -6.01
N GLN A 23 6.31 2.75 -5.65
CA GLN A 23 6.41 3.18 -4.26
C GLN A 23 5.07 3.04 -3.51
N VAL A 24 3.96 3.44 -4.14
CA VAL A 24 2.60 3.29 -3.61
C VAL A 24 2.27 1.82 -3.38
N SER A 25 2.62 0.93 -4.32
CA SER A 25 2.43 -0.51 -4.19
C SER A 25 3.19 -1.07 -2.97
N GLN A 26 4.45 -0.68 -2.80
CA GLN A 26 5.25 -1.12 -1.65
C GLN A 26 4.72 -0.56 -0.31
N ALA A 27 4.30 0.70 -0.29
CA ALA A 27 3.66 1.29 0.88
C ALA A 27 2.34 0.59 1.23
N ALA A 28 1.53 0.21 0.23
CA ALA A 28 0.28 -0.51 0.43
C ALA A 28 0.50 -1.90 1.04
N LYS A 29 1.55 -2.62 0.65
CA LYS A 29 1.97 -3.89 1.27
C LYS A 29 2.35 -3.73 2.74
N ARG A 30 3.23 -2.77 3.04
CA ARG A 30 3.62 -2.48 4.44
C ARG A 30 2.42 -2.09 5.29
N ARG A 31 1.53 -1.26 4.74
CA ARG A 31 0.28 -0.89 5.40
C ARG A 31 -0.62 -2.09 5.66
N ALA A 32 -0.75 -3.02 4.70
CA ALA A 32 -1.57 -4.21 4.88
C ALA A 32 -1.02 -5.14 5.97
N ALA A 33 0.31 -5.30 6.08
CA ALA A 33 0.93 -6.03 7.18
C ALA A 33 0.59 -5.41 8.54
N ALA A 34 0.75 -4.09 8.69
CA ALA A 34 0.37 -3.38 9.92
C ALA A 34 -1.13 -3.51 10.25
N LEU A 35 -2.00 -3.57 9.23
CA LEU A 35 -3.43 -3.82 9.45
C LEU A 35 -3.69 -5.25 9.95
N VAL A 36 -2.94 -6.25 9.48
CA VAL A 36 -3.02 -7.64 10.00
C VAL A 36 -2.56 -7.70 11.46
N GLU A 37 -1.50 -6.99 11.82
CA GLU A 37 -1.06 -6.83 13.20
C GLU A 37 -2.18 -6.22 14.07
N GLY A 38 -2.78 -5.12 13.62
CA GLY A 38 -3.91 -4.50 14.31
C GLY A 38 -5.13 -5.43 14.43
N VAL A 39 -5.40 -6.28 13.43
CA VAL A 39 -6.48 -7.29 13.52
C VAL A 39 -6.14 -8.33 14.59
N THR A 40 -4.88 -8.74 14.67
CA THR A 40 -4.39 -9.66 15.71
C THR A 40 -4.54 -9.06 17.10
N GLU A 41 -4.19 -7.79 17.27
CA GLU A 41 -4.26 -7.08 18.55
C GLU A 41 -5.70 -6.80 19.01
N LEU A 42 -6.54 -6.25 18.12
CA LEU A 42 -7.89 -5.83 18.47
C LEU A 42 -8.92 -6.97 18.36
N GLY A 43 -8.59 -8.02 17.61
CA GLY A 43 -9.38 -9.23 17.42
C GLY A 43 -10.37 -9.20 16.26
N SER A 44 -10.50 -8.08 15.52
CA SER A 44 -11.31 -8.05 14.30
C SER A 44 -10.97 -6.89 13.36
N VAL A 45 -11.22 -7.11 12.06
CA VAL A 45 -11.14 -6.06 11.01
C VAL A 45 -12.06 -4.88 11.33
N TYR A 46 -13.22 -5.13 11.94
CA TYR A 46 -14.16 -4.09 12.30
C TYR A 46 -13.60 -3.14 13.36
N LYS A 47 -12.95 -3.67 14.40
CA LYS A 47 -12.34 -2.84 15.45
C LYS A 47 -11.18 -2.00 14.92
N VAL A 48 -10.34 -2.57 14.05
CA VAL A 48 -9.29 -1.81 13.35
C VAL A 48 -9.90 -0.69 12.49
N ALA A 49 -11.02 -0.95 11.83
CA ALA A 49 -11.71 0.06 11.04
C ALA A 49 -12.28 1.18 11.90
N GLN A 50 -12.84 0.87 13.07
CA GLN A 50 -13.30 1.86 14.04
C GLN A 50 -12.15 2.71 14.58
N GLU A 51 -11.05 2.08 15.01
CA GLU A 51 -9.85 2.75 15.53
C GLU A 51 -9.28 3.75 14.51
N LEU A 52 -9.24 3.35 13.24
CA LEU A 52 -8.72 4.19 12.15
C LEU A 52 -9.76 5.14 11.54
N ASN A 53 -11.00 5.14 12.03
CA ASN A 53 -12.14 5.85 11.46
C ASN A 53 -12.28 5.64 9.94
N LYS A 54 -12.27 4.37 9.52
CA LYS A 54 -12.36 3.92 8.12
C LYS A 54 -13.48 2.90 7.95
N SER A 55 -13.91 2.68 6.70
CA SER A 55 -14.84 1.59 6.41
C SER A 55 -14.16 0.23 6.56
N TRP A 56 -14.87 -0.73 7.15
CA TRP A 56 -14.34 -2.08 7.35
C TRP A 56 -13.98 -2.76 6.01
N THR A 57 -14.75 -2.50 4.95
CA THR A 57 -14.49 -3.01 3.60
C THR A 57 -13.19 -2.48 3.01
N ALA A 58 -12.80 -1.24 3.32
CA ALA A 58 -11.52 -0.69 2.87
C ALA A 58 -10.34 -1.34 3.60
N ILE A 59 -10.49 -1.69 4.87
CA ILE A 59 -9.47 -2.42 5.64
C ILE A 59 -9.36 -3.86 5.12
N ASP A 60 -10.48 -4.55 5.00
CA ASP A 60 -10.58 -5.92 4.49
C ASP A 60 -9.97 -6.04 3.08
N ASN A 61 -10.32 -5.15 2.16
CA ASN A 61 -9.76 -5.14 0.81
C ASN A 61 -8.26 -4.83 0.81
N ALA A 62 -7.79 -3.91 1.66
CA ALA A 62 -6.37 -3.60 1.74
C ALA A 62 -5.54 -4.80 2.20
N ILE A 63 -6.04 -5.53 3.21
CA ILE A 63 -5.44 -6.77 3.72
C ILE A 63 -5.50 -7.86 2.64
N LYS A 64 -6.66 -8.13 2.04
CA LYS A 64 -6.79 -9.19 1.01
C LYS A 64 -5.91 -8.94 -0.20
N LYS A 65 -5.79 -7.69 -0.64
CA LYS A 65 -5.03 -7.32 -1.85
C LYS A 65 -3.52 -7.32 -1.63
N ASN A 66 -3.05 -6.95 -0.44
CA ASN A 66 -1.61 -6.71 -0.22
C ASN A 66 -1.03 -7.39 1.03
N GLY A 67 -1.85 -8.06 1.83
CA GLY A 67 -1.50 -8.66 3.12
C GLY A 67 -1.18 -10.16 3.06
N SER A 68 -1.31 -10.80 1.90
CA SER A 68 -0.69 -12.13 1.69
C SER A 68 0.83 -11.93 1.66
N ALA A 69 1.49 -12.24 2.78
CA ALA A 69 2.94 -12.31 2.83
C ALA A 69 3.43 -13.44 1.89
N PRO A 70 4.55 -13.27 1.17
CA PRO A 70 5.38 -14.41 0.85
C PRO A 70 5.86 -15.00 2.19
N SER A 71 5.57 -16.27 2.40
CA SER A 71 6.14 -17.06 3.48
C SER A 71 7.66 -17.11 3.34
N ASP A 72 8.39 -16.33 4.12
CA ASP A 72 9.82 -16.56 4.38
C ASP A 72 10.09 -16.43 5.89
N PRO A 73 10.89 -17.33 6.47
CA PRO A 73 11.00 -17.50 7.91
C PRO A 73 11.85 -16.38 8.52
N ILE A 74 11.33 -15.80 9.60
CA ILE A 74 12.11 -14.96 10.50
C ILE A 74 13.29 -15.79 11.02
N THR A 75 14.51 -15.47 10.58
CA THR A 75 15.75 -15.80 11.29
C THR A 75 16.17 -14.56 12.05
N THR A 76 16.06 -14.61 13.37
CA THR A 76 16.57 -13.60 14.32
C THR A 76 18.00 -13.98 14.72
N PRO A 77 18.94 -13.01 14.85
CA PRO A 77 20.30 -13.27 15.33
C PRO A 77 20.37 -13.60 16.82
#